data_AF-A0A7S3UQT7-F1
#
_entry.id   AF-A0A7S3UQT7-F1
#
_cell.length_a   1.000
_cell.length_b   1.000
_cell.length_c   1.000
_cell.angle_alpha   90.00
_cell.angle_beta   90.00
_cell.angle_gamma   90.00
#
_symmetry.space_group_name_H-M   'P 1'
#
loop_
_entity.id
_entity.type
_entity.pdbx_description
1 polymer ?
#
loop_
_entity_poly.entity_id
_entity_poly.type
_entity_poly.pdbx_seq_one_letter_code
_entity_poly.pdbx_strand_id
1 'polypeptide(L)'
;MLGWLNSRKQQIASVAAASAVAMAPAANAMVDYDNIQYLGGSDKVDINNANIQAYRQFPGMFPTIAGMIGTHGPYKQVSDIYNIPGMDDKLKSIAKKYE
;
A
#
# COMPACT_ATOMS: atom_id res chain seq x y z
N MET A 1 -48.93 -23.61 -22.00
CA MET A 1 -47.67 -23.78 -22.76
C MET A 1 -46.63 -22.67 -22.46
N LEU A 2 -46.64 -22.04 -21.26
CA LEU A 2 -45.70 -20.95 -20.89
C LEU A 2 -44.53 -21.37 -19.98
N GLY A 3 -44.60 -22.53 -19.31
CA GLY A 3 -43.57 -22.96 -18.34
C GLY A 3 -42.22 -23.34 -18.96
N TRP A 4 -42.22 -23.77 -20.23
CA TRP A 4 -41.01 -24.24 -20.92
C TRP A 4 -40.06 -23.10 -21.30
N LEU A 5 -40.60 -21.91 -21.61
CA LEU A 5 -39.78 -20.73 -21.94
C LEU A 5 -39.08 -20.17 -20.69
N ASN A 6 -39.77 -20.16 -19.53
CA ASN A 6 -39.21 -19.68 -18.26
C ASN A 6 -38.11 -20.61 -17.71
N SER A 7 -38.31 -21.93 -17.85
CA SER A 7 -37.32 -22.92 -17.41
C SER A 7 -36.00 -22.78 -18.17
N ARG A 8 -36.05 -22.49 -19.48
CA ARG A 8 -34.83 -22.29 -20.29
C ARG A 8 -34.10 -20.99 -19.98
N LYS A 9 -34.81 -19.91 -19.65
CA LYS A 9 -34.19 -18.67 -19.16
C LYS A 9 -33.47 -18.88 -17.82
N GLN A 10 -34.08 -19.64 -16.91
CA GLN A 10 -33.44 -19.99 -15.62
C GLN A 10 -32.21 -20.88 -15.80
N GLN A 11 -32.27 -21.86 -16.70
CA GLN A 11 -31.11 -22.71 -16.99
C GLN A 11 -29.96 -21.91 -17.62
N ILE A 12 -30.23 -21.04 -18.59
CA ILE A 12 -29.20 -20.19 -19.21
C ILE A 12 -28.58 -19.23 -18.18
N ALA A 13 -29.40 -18.60 -17.32
CA ALA A 13 -28.89 -17.73 -16.26
C ALA A 13 -28.03 -18.48 -15.23
N SER A 14 -28.43 -19.69 -14.85
CA SER A 14 -27.68 -20.51 -13.88
C SER A 14 -26.33 -20.99 -14.44
N VAL A 15 -26.28 -21.38 -15.72
CA VAL A 15 -25.04 -21.81 -16.38
C VAL A 15 -24.11 -20.62 -16.60
N ALA A 16 -24.63 -19.47 -17.03
CA ALA A 16 -23.85 -18.26 -17.22
C ALA A 16 -23.21 -17.77 -15.91
N ALA A 17 -23.96 -17.79 -14.80
CA ALA A 17 -23.44 -17.43 -13.48
C ALA A 17 -22.35 -18.41 -12.99
N ALA A 18 -22.56 -19.72 -13.16
CA ALA A 18 -21.58 -20.73 -12.79
C ALA A 18 -20.28 -20.61 -13.63
N SER A 19 -20.40 -20.35 -14.93
CA SER A 19 -19.24 -20.10 -15.79
C SER A 19 -18.50 -18.81 -15.42
N ALA A 20 -19.21 -17.75 -15.04
CA ALA A 20 -18.57 -16.49 -14.64
C ALA A 20 -17.75 -16.64 -13.35
N VAL A 21 -18.24 -17.43 -12.38
CA VAL A 21 -17.49 -17.73 -11.14
C VAL A 21 -16.30 -18.63 -11.42
N ALA A 22 -16.45 -19.65 -12.28
CA ALA A 22 -15.35 -20.55 -12.64
C ALA A 22 -14.23 -19.88 -13.46
N MET A 23 -14.54 -18.78 -14.13
CA MET A 23 -13.57 -17.99 -14.91
C MET A 23 -13.01 -16.78 -14.13
N ALA A 24 -13.43 -16.57 -12.88
CA ALA A 24 -12.85 -15.52 -12.06
C ALA A 24 -11.39 -15.87 -11.74
N PRO A 25 -10.44 -14.93 -11.92
CA PRO A 25 -9.05 -15.20 -11.58
C PRO A 25 -8.93 -15.48 -10.08
N ALA A 26 -8.16 -16.51 -9.73
CA ALA A 26 -7.85 -16.80 -8.34
C ALA A 26 -7.07 -15.61 -7.74
N ALA A 27 -7.56 -15.07 -6.63
CA ALA A 27 -6.84 -14.06 -5.86
C ALA A 27 -5.67 -14.73 -5.15
N ASN A 28 -4.47 -14.62 -5.73
CA ASN A 28 -3.26 -15.09 -5.08
C ASN A 28 -2.81 -14.05 -4.05
N ALA A 29 -2.84 -14.41 -2.77
CA ALA A 29 -2.23 -13.60 -1.72
C ALA A 29 -0.71 -13.81 -1.75
N MET A 30 0.05 -12.72 -1.72
CA MET A 30 1.48 -12.81 -1.44
C MET A 30 1.64 -13.20 0.03
N VAL A 31 2.12 -14.41 0.28
CA VAL A 31 2.37 -14.91 1.64
C VAL A 31 3.71 -14.37 2.15
N ASP A 32 4.72 -14.36 1.28
CA ASP A 32 6.08 -13.94 1.62
C ASP A 32 6.39 -12.57 1.03
N TYR A 33 6.79 -11.63 1.90
CA TYR A 33 7.31 -10.32 1.53
C TYR A 33 8.64 -10.10 2.26
N ASP A 34 9.74 -10.00 1.53
CA ASP A 34 11.09 -9.99 2.11
C ASP A 34 11.36 -8.76 3.01
N ASN A 35 10.64 -7.65 2.74
CA ASN A 35 10.88 -6.35 3.37
C ASN A 35 9.93 -6.05 4.54
N ILE A 36 9.19 -7.03 5.08
CA ILE A 36 8.26 -6.84 6.21
C ILE A 36 8.97 -6.18 7.41
N GLN A 37 10.22 -6.54 7.66
CA GLN A 37 11.02 -6.01 8.78
C GLN A 37 11.17 -4.48 8.75
N TYR A 38 11.13 -3.87 7.57
CA TYR A 38 11.31 -2.42 7.40
C TYR A 38 9.99 -1.64 7.55
N LEU A 39 8.87 -2.30 7.82
CA LEU A 39 7.56 -1.66 8.02
C LEU A 39 7.35 -1.10 9.43
N GLY A 40 8.41 -1.09 10.27
CA GLY A 40 8.40 -0.57 11.64
C GLY A 40 8.80 -1.58 12.72
N GLY A 41 9.28 -2.77 12.32
CA GLY A 41 9.78 -3.80 13.24
C GLY A 41 11.30 -3.81 13.42
N SER A 42 12.02 -2.92 12.72
CA SER A 42 13.48 -2.83 12.76
C SER A 42 13.95 -1.39 12.92
N ASP A 43 15.25 -1.20 13.12
CA ASP A 43 15.89 0.12 13.24
C ASP A 43 15.82 0.95 11.93
N LYS A 44 15.41 0.32 10.83
CA LYS A 44 15.23 0.95 9.52
C LYS A 44 13.76 0.97 9.13
N VAL A 45 13.34 2.06 8.49
CA VAL A 45 11.98 2.24 8.01
C VAL A 45 12.01 2.40 6.50
N ASP A 46 11.18 1.61 5.81
CA ASP A 46 10.98 1.73 4.36
C ASP A 46 10.20 3.01 4.08
N ILE A 47 10.86 3.96 3.42
CA ILE A 47 10.32 5.30 3.14
C ILE A 47 9.12 5.28 2.18
N ASN A 48 8.97 4.21 1.40
CA ASN A 48 7.94 4.08 0.39
C ASN A 48 6.77 3.20 0.83
N ASN A 49 7.01 2.27 1.75
CA ASN A 49 6.01 1.25 2.13
C ASN A 49 5.59 1.27 3.60
N ALA A 50 6.40 1.79 4.51
CA ALA A 50 6.08 1.74 5.93
C ALA A 50 4.95 2.71 6.32
N ASN A 51 4.22 2.36 7.38
CA ASN A 51 3.20 3.24 7.94
C ASN A 51 3.84 4.47 8.60
N ILE A 52 3.15 5.62 8.57
CA ILE A 52 3.56 6.87 9.23
C ILE A 52 3.90 6.66 10.73
N GLN A 53 3.25 5.71 11.40
CA GLN A 53 3.53 5.37 12.80
C GLN A 53 4.94 4.79 13.01
N ALA A 54 5.54 4.15 12.00
CA ALA A 54 6.88 3.59 12.09
C ALA A 54 7.94 4.68 12.38
N TYR A 55 7.72 5.90 11.92
CA TYR A 55 8.62 7.04 12.17
C TYR A 55 8.62 7.53 13.62
N ARG A 56 7.73 7.03 14.49
CA ARG A 56 7.71 7.40 15.92
C ARG A 56 8.96 6.95 16.65
N GLN A 57 9.66 5.95 16.14
CA GLN A 57 10.93 5.50 16.70
C GLN A 57 12.08 6.49 16.46
N PHE A 58 11.89 7.50 15.60
CA PHE A 58 12.86 8.55 15.32
C PHE A 58 12.42 9.88 15.93
N PRO A 59 13.00 10.30 17.08
CA PRO A 59 12.65 11.55 17.74
C PRO A 59 12.75 12.76 16.81
N GLY A 60 11.62 13.46 16.64
CA GLY A 60 11.49 14.65 15.79
C GLY A 60 10.96 14.40 14.38
N MET A 61 10.84 13.14 13.93
CA MET A 61 10.28 12.83 12.60
C MET A 61 8.76 12.82 12.57
N PHE A 62 8.11 12.27 13.59
CA PHE A 62 6.65 12.25 13.68
C PHE A 62 6.13 13.50 14.45
N PRO A 63 5.03 14.15 14.01
CA PRO A 63 4.20 13.82 12.84
C PRO A 63 4.64 14.51 11.54
N THR A 64 5.40 15.60 11.61
CA THR A 64 5.59 16.52 10.47
C THR A 64 6.41 15.92 9.32
N ILE A 65 7.63 15.44 9.59
CA ILE A 65 8.51 14.89 8.55
C ILE A 65 7.91 13.59 7.99
N ALA A 66 7.38 12.74 8.87
CA ALA A 66 6.71 11.50 8.48
C ALA A 66 5.49 11.76 7.58
N GLY A 67 4.70 12.80 7.87
CA GLY A 67 3.58 13.21 7.03
C GLY A 67 4.04 13.74 5.67
N MET A 68 5.12 14.53 5.62
CA MET A 68 5.73 14.99 4.37
C MET A 68 6.21 13.81 3.50
N ILE A 69 6.92 12.84 4.08
CA ILE A 69 7.40 11.64 3.39
C ILE A 69 6.21 10.83 2.84
N GLY A 70 5.21 10.58 3.67
CA GLY A 70 4.02 9.81 3.28
C GLY A 70 3.13 10.47 2.22
N THR A 71 3.25 11.79 2.03
CA THR A 71 2.43 12.55 1.05
C THR A 71 3.14 12.85 -0.26
N HIS A 72 4.48 12.83 -0.29
CA HIS A 72 5.27 13.24 -1.46
C HIS A 72 6.10 12.10 -2.07
N GLY A 73 5.98 10.87 -1.55
CA GLY A 73 6.56 9.68 -2.17
C GLY A 73 5.86 9.28 -3.48
N PRO A 74 6.39 8.27 -4.21
CA PRO A 74 7.55 7.44 -3.86
C PRO A 74 8.90 8.07 -4.21
N TYR A 75 9.95 7.61 -3.53
CA TYR A 75 11.34 8.08 -3.64
C TYR A 75 12.24 6.99 -4.25
N LYS A 76 13.29 7.40 -4.98
CA LYS A 76 14.30 6.46 -5.51
C LYS A 76 15.39 6.18 -4.50
N GLN A 77 15.74 7.19 -3.72
CA GLN A 77 16.79 7.14 -2.70
C GLN A 77 16.42 8.04 -1.51
N VAL A 78 17.03 7.80 -0.35
CA VAL A 78 16.71 8.51 0.90
C VAL A 78 16.94 10.02 0.76
N SER A 79 17.97 10.43 0.02
CA SER A 79 18.26 11.85 -0.20
C SER A 79 17.18 12.61 -0.97
N ASP A 80 16.27 11.92 -1.67
CA ASP A 80 15.16 12.56 -2.39
C ASP A 80 14.16 13.23 -1.42
N ILE A 81 14.13 12.80 -0.15
CA ILE A 81 13.30 13.39 0.90
C ILE A 81 13.67 14.86 1.14
N TYR A 82 14.93 15.24 0.93
CA TYR A 82 15.37 16.63 1.12
C TYR A 82 14.83 17.58 0.04
N ASN A 83 14.33 17.03 -1.06
CA ASN A 83 13.76 17.78 -2.17
C ASN A 83 12.25 17.99 -2.02
N ILE A 84 11.65 17.57 -0.90
CA ILE A 84 10.22 17.77 -0.64
C ILE A 84 9.91 19.29 -0.56
N PRO A 85 8.93 19.79 -1.33
CA PRO A 85 8.51 21.18 -1.28
C PRO A 85 8.06 21.59 0.14
N GLY A 86 8.55 22.72 0.62
CA GLY A 86 8.15 23.27 1.94
C GLY A 86 8.81 22.62 3.14
N MET A 87 9.81 21.75 2.96
CA MET A 87 10.61 21.21 4.06
C MET A 87 11.62 22.25 4.55
N ASP A 88 11.44 22.73 5.78
CA ASP A 88 12.35 23.66 6.45
C ASP A 88 13.73 23.03 6.70
N ASP A 89 14.79 23.84 6.73
CA ASP A 89 16.17 23.37 6.90
C ASP A 89 16.38 22.70 8.26
N LYS A 90 15.64 23.14 9.29
CA LYS A 90 15.61 22.46 10.59
C LYS A 90 15.06 21.04 10.47
N LEU A 91 13.99 20.85 9.69
CA LEU A 91 13.40 19.52 9.47
C LEU A 91 14.36 18.63 8.66
N LYS A 92 15.04 19.18 7.65
CA LYS A 92 16.07 18.45 6.89
C LYS A 92 17.21 17.99 7.78
N SER A 93 17.65 18.83 8.73
CA SER A 93 18.70 18.45 9.69
C SER A 93 18.30 17.28 10.60
N ILE A 94 17.03 17.23 11.00
CA ILE A 94 16.47 16.12 11.79
C ILE A 94 16.40 14.85 10.94
N ALA A 95 15.87 14.95 9.72
CA ALA A 95 15.79 13.81 8.80
C ALA A 95 17.18 13.22 8.50
N LYS A 96 18.18 14.08 8.27
CA LYS A 96 19.56 13.69 8.00
C LYS A 96 20.26 12.98 9.16
N LYS A 97 19.75 13.12 10.38
CA LYS A 97 20.25 12.35 11.54
C LYS A 97 19.89 10.86 11.45
N TYR A 98 18.83 10.53 10.71
CA TYR A 98 18.26 9.19 10.61
C TYR A 98 18.27 8.65 9.17
N GLU A 99 19.01 9.28 8.25
CA GLU A 99 19.31 8.74 6.91
C GLU A 99 20.34 7.60 6.98
#